data_AF-A0A413FAM9-F1
#
_entry.id   AF-A0A413FAM9-F1
#
_cell.length_a   1.000
_cell.length_b   1.000
_cell.length_c   1.000
_cell.angle_alpha   90.00
_cell.angle_beta   90.00
_cell.angle_gamma   90.00
#
_symmetry.space_group_name_H-M   'P 1'
#
loop_
_entity.id
_entity.type
_entity.pdbx_description
1 polymer ?
#
loop_
_entity_poly.entity_id
_entity_poly.type
_entity_poly.pdbx_seq_one_letter_code
_entity_poly.pdbx_strand_id
1 'polypeptide(L)'
;MRDITLCHPRLQQLAARWIQACAAQGIIVGIAETLRTVEEQEALYAQGRTKPGQIVTNARGTSYRSQHQWGIAFDFFLMMDVDGDGKTSDDSYNDNTGLFERAAAVAKSLGLAWGGDWSSLVDKPHLYLPDWGSTPTQLIQTYGSPEAFMRTWAPAVGWVRTGIGYWYRRTDGSYPANQWCVINHHWYLFNPDGYMCTGWHRWDGRVCDPADGAGDWYFLDNTLNGPLEGACWHTRDNGAQEIWEVDLADQI
;
A
#
# COMPACT_ATOMS: atom_id res chain seq x y z
N MET A 1 19.44 5.68 -7.21
CA MET A 1 18.31 5.89 -6.29
C MET A 1 17.34 4.75 -6.49
N ARG A 2 17.04 3.99 -5.44
CA ARG A 2 16.07 2.90 -5.54
C ARG A 2 14.64 3.43 -5.48
N ASP A 3 13.72 2.66 -6.05
CA ASP A 3 12.31 3.03 -6.15
C ASP A 3 11.61 2.89 -4.78
N ILE A 4 11.22 4.02 -4.20
CA ILE A 4 10.48 4.07 -2.93
C ILE A 4 9.03 3.60 -3.10
N THR A 5 8.48 3.61 -4.32
CA THR A 5 7.08 3.23 -4.59
C THR A 5 6.81 1.74 -4.38
N LEU A 6 7.86 0.93 -4.21
CA LEU A 6 7.78 -0.49 -3.86
C LEU A 6 7.61 -0.73 -2.35
N CYS A 7 7.80 0.29 -1.51
CA CYS A 7 7.65 0.17 -0.06
C CYS A 7 6.20 0.37 0.42
N HIS A 8 5.94 0.14 1.70
CA HIS A 8 4.64 0.34 2.32
C HIS A 8 4.08 1.75 2.01
N PRO A 9 2.80 1.93 1.60
CA PRO A 9 2.26 3.23 1.18
C PRO A 9 2.48 4.37 2.18
N ARG A 10 2.29 4.11 3.47
CA ARG A 10 2.63 5.06 4.54
C ARG A 10 4.11 5.48 4.53
N LEU A 11 5.04 4.56 4.30
CA LEU A 11 6.47 4.88 4.23
C LEU A 11 6.79 5.78 3.04
N GLN A 12 6.12 5.57 1.89
CA GLN A 12 6.27 6.44 0.71
C GLN A 12 5.90 7.89 1.03
N GLN A 13 4.74 8.08 1.67
CA GLN A 13 4.25 9.40 2.07
C GLN A 13 5.17 10.08 3.09
N LEU A 14 5.66 9.31 4.07
CA LEU A 14 6.58 9.83 5.09
C LEU A 14 7.94 10.19 4.50
N ALA A 15 8.49 9.38 3.60
CA ALA A 15 9.75 9.66 2.91
C ALA A 15 9.66 10.96 2.09
N ALA A 16 8.57 11.16 1.34
CA ALA A 16 8.37 12.40 0.57
C ALA A 16 8.31 13.65 1.47
N ARG A 17 7.56 13.58 2.58
CA ARG A 17 7.49 14.67 3.56
C ARG A 17 8.83 14.91 4.25
N TRP A 18 9.56 13.85 4.54
CA TRP A 18 10.85 13.89 5.19
C TRP A 18 11.90 14.58 4.30
N ILE A 19 12.00 14.22 3.02
CA ILE A 19 12.90 14.89 2.06
C ILE A 19 12.63 16.39 2.01
N GLN A 20 11.35 16.78 1.90
CA GLN A 20 10.95 18.20 1.89
C GLN A 20 11.33 18.92 3.17
N ALA A 21 11.09 18.29 4.33
CA ALA A 21 11.39 18.86 5.63
C ALA A 21 12.90 18.97 5.90
N CYS A 22 13.71 18.01 5.44
CA CYS A 22 15.17 18.08 5.48
C CYS A 22 15.69 19.23 4.62
N ALA A 23 15.19 19.36 3.38
CA ALA A 23 15.58 20.44 2.48
C ALA A 23 15.26 21.82 3.05
N ALA A 24 14.11 21.97 3.72
CA ALA A 24 13.74 23.21 4.43
C ALA A 24 14.71 23.58 5.58
N GLN A 25 15.49 22.62 6.08
CA GLN A 25 16.54 22.82 7.09
C GLN A 25 17.95 22.86 6.49
N GLY A 26 18.06 22.95 5.16
CA GLY A 26 19.34 22.97 4.45
C GLY A 26 20.06 21.63 4.39
N ILE A 27 19.36 20.51 4.64
CA ILE A 27 19.91 19.16 4.56
C ILE A 27 19.37 18.50 3.29
N ILE A 28 20.20 18.34 2.27
CA ILE A 28 19.79 17.68 1.03
C ILE A 28 20.11 16.20 1.13
N VAL A 29 19.10 15.36 0.95
CA VAL A 29 19.17 13.91 1.14
C VAL A 29 18.63 13.17 -0.07
N GLY A 30 19.13 11.95 -0.28
CA GLY A 30 18.63 11.00 -1.28
C GLY A 30 18.34 9.64 -0.66
N ILE A 31 17.54 8.82 -1.35
CA ILE A 31 17.24 7.43 -0.94
C ILE A 31 18.20 6.47 -1.66
N ALA A 32 19.00 5.75 -0.88
CA ALA A 32 19.98 4.76 -1.37
C ALA A 32 19.31 3.41 -1.60
N GLU A 33 18.65 2.87 -0.58
CA GLU A 33 18.08 1.52 -0.57
C GLU A 33 16.60 1.55 -0.17
N THR A 34 15.79 0.65 -0.73
CA THR A 34 14.34 0.54 -0.47
C THR A 34 13.96 -0.93 -0.27
N LEU A 35 12.95 -1.43 -0.98
CA LEU A 35 12.56 -2.83 -0.97
C LEU A 35 13.72 -3.71 -1.47
N ARG A 36 13.95 -4.83 -0.78
CA ARG A 36 15.02 -5.78 -1.10
C ARG A 36 14.47 -7.19 -1.27
N THR A 37 14.85 -7.87 -2.35
CA THR A 37 14.46 -9.27 -2.56
C THR A 37 15.29 -10.23 -1.70
N VAL A 38 14.88 -11.50 -1.67
CA VAL A 38 15.63 -12.57 -1.00
C VAL A 38 17.03 -12.69 -1.60
N GLU A 39 17.13 -12.70 -2.93
CA GLU A 39 18.38 -12.86 -3.68
C GLU A 39 19.35 -11.70 -3.39
N GLU A 40 18.84 -10.46 -3.38
CA GLU A 40 19.63 -9.28 -3.05
C GLU A 40 20.15 -9.34 -1.61
N GLN A 41 19.33 -9.77 -0.65
CA GLN A 41 19.74 -9.89 0.74
C GLN A 41 20.76 -11.03 0.94
N GLU A 42 20.63 -12.16 0.24
CA GLU A 42 21.66 -13.21 0.25
C GLU A 42 22.98 -12.72 -0.38
N ALA A 43 22.92 -11.88 -1.42
CA ALA A 43 24.12 -11.29 -2.01
C ALA A 43 24.86 -10.38 -1.02
N LEU A 44 24.14 -9.57 -0.23
CA LEU A 44 24.74 -8.77 0.85
C LEU A 44 25.29 -9.64 1.97
N TYR A 45 24.58 -10.71 2.36
CA TYR A 45 25.05 -11.65 3.37
C TYR A 45 26.36 -12.36 2.95
N ALA A 46 26.54 -12.63 1.65
CA ALA A 46 27.76 -13.24 1.12
C ALA A 46 29.01 -12.34 1.25
N GLN A 47 28.85 -11.02 1.33
CA GLN A 47 29.95 -10.06 1.43
C GLN A 47 30.74 -10.25 2.74
N GLY A 48 32.06 -10.30 2.64
CA GLY A 48 32.97 -10.58 3.76
C GLY A 48 32.94 -12.03 4.26
N ARG A 49 32.17 -12.91 3.58
CA ARG A 49 32.05 -14.34 3.92
C ARG A 49 32.50 -15.22 2.76
N THR A 50 31.75 -15.20 1.67
CA THR A 50 32.03 -15.96 0.44
C THR A 50 32.39 -15.07 -0.74
N LYS A 51 32.23 -13.74 -0.59
CA LYS A 51 32.70 -12.71 -1.53
C LYS A 51 33.56 -11.68 -0.79
N PRO A 52 34.52 -11.02 -1.45
CA PRO A 52 35.28 -9.91 -0.86
C PRO A 52 34.38 -8.75 -0.42
N GLY A 53 34.82 -7.97 0.57
CA GLY A 53 34.14 -6.77 1.08
C GLY A 53 33.88 -6.81 2.59
N GLN A 54 33.41 -5.69 3.15
CA GLN A 54 33.04 -5.58 4.57
C GLN A 54 31.74 -6.37 4.84
N ILE A 55 31.59 -6.93 6.05
CA ILE A 55 30.30 -7.51 6.45
C ILE A 55 29.32 -6.35 6.70
N VAL A 56 28.28 -6.25 5.88
CA VAL A 56 27.25 -5.20 5.97
C VAL A 56 25.92 -5.69 6.55
N THR A 57 25.78 -7.01 6.74
CA THR A 57 24.58 -7.60 7.33
C THR A 57 24.88 -8.97 7.96
N ASN A 58 24.08 -9.31 8.97
CA ASN A 58 24.03 -10.65 9.57
C ASN A 58 22.78 -11.45 9.16
N ALA A 59 21.85 -10.85 8.40
CA ALA A 59 20.61 -11.48 8.00
C ALA A 59 20.76 -12.21 6.67
N ARG A 60 20.42 -13.50 6.65
CA ARG A 60 20.16 -14.26 5.41
C ARG A 60 18.85 -13.79 4.78
N GLY A 61 18.78 -13.73 3.46
CA GLY A 61 17.55 -13.36 2.74
C GLY A 61 16.39 -14.30 3.07
N THR A 62 16.66 -15.60 3.12
CA THR A 62 15.66 -16.63 3.49
C THR A 62 15.16 -16.55 4.94
N SER A 63 15.80 -15.75 5.80
CA SER A 63 15.36 -15.56 7.18
C SER A 63 14.37 -14.41 7.37
N TYR A 64 14.18 -13.58 6.34
CA TYR A 64 13.36 -12.35 6.39
C TYR A 64 13.70 -11.41 7.54
N ARG A 65 14.95 -11.43 8.04
CA ARG A 65 15.38 -10.62 9.19
C ARG A 65 15.80 -9.19 8.83
N SER A 66 15.83 -8.84 7.55
CA SER A 66 16.02 -7.45 7.12
C SER A 66 14.69 -6.72 6.97
N GLN A 67 14.55 -5.54 7.57
CA GLN A 67 13.35 -4.70 7.42
C GLN A 67 13.09 -4.27 5.96
N HIS A 68 14.14 -4.19 5.12
CA HIS A 68 14.00 -3.89 3.70
C HIS A 68 13.21 -4.96 2.94
N GLN A 69 13.30 -6.22 3.36
CA GLN A 69 12.54 -7.29 2.69
C GLN A 69 11.04 -7.14 2.92
N TRP A 70 10.66 -6.50 4.02
CA TRP A 70 9.27 -6.18 4.35
C TRP A 70 8.81 -4.84 3.79
N GLY A 71 9.66 -4.10 3.06
CA GLY A 71 9.35 -2.78 2.52
C GLY A 71 8.88 -1.75 3.55
N ILE A 72 9.32 -1.90 4.80
CA ILE A 72 9.04 -0.95 5.90
C ILE A 72 10.22 -0.06 6.25
N ALA A 73 11.31 -0.12 5.47
CA ALA A 73 12.51 0.66 5.67
C ALA A 73 13.08 1.21 4.37
N PHE A 74 13.86 2.27 4.48
CA PHE A 74 14.72 2.79 3.44
C PHE A 74 16.03 3.29 4.05
N ASP A 75 17.11 3.25 3.27
CA ASP A 75 18.36 3.88 3.63
C ASP A 75 18.52 5.20 2.90
N PHE A 76 19.07 6.21 3.57
CA PHE A 76 19.35 7.50 2.98
C PHE A 76 20.83 7.85 2.96
N PHE A 77 21.17 8.84 2.14
CA PHE A 77 22.52 9.40 2.02
C PHE A 77 22.43 10.92 1.85
N LEU A 78 23.54 11.61 2.11
CA LEU A 78 23.63 13.06 1.93
C LEU A 78 23.88 13.40 0.45
N MET A 79 23.21 14.42 -0.05
CA MET A 79 23.33 14.92 -1.42
C MET A 79 23.77 16.39 -1.42
N MET A 80 24.79 16.68 -0.63
CA MET A 80 25.33 18.02 -0.44
C MET A 80 26.83 17.97 -0.16
N ASP A 81 27.49 19.10 -0.37
CA ASP A 81 28.87 19.34 0.02
C ASP A 81 28.88 19.68 1.53
N VAL A 82 29.47 18.79 2.32
CA VAL A 82 29.46 18.82 3.78
C VAL A 82 30.70 19.54 4.32
N ASP A 83 31.84 19.40 3.65
CA ASP A 83 33.12 19.96 4.11
C ASP A 83 33.56 21.25 3.38
N GLY A 84 32.83 21.64 2.33
CA GLY A 84 33.04 22.86 1.56
C GLY A 84 34.09 22.72 0.45
N ASP A 85 34.49 21.51 0.08
CA ASP A 85 35.52 21.27 -0.94
C ASP A 85 34.99 21.35 -2.40
N GLY A 86 33.68 21.53 -2.56
CA GLY A 86 32.99 21.63 -3.84
C GLY A 86 32.57 20.29 -4.45
N LYS A 87 32.75 19.16 -3.74
CA LYS A 87 32.30 17.83 -4.17
C LYS A 87 31.19 17.32 -3.26
N THR A 88 30.30 16.51 -3.83
CA THR A 88 29.21 15.85 -3.08
C THR A 88 29.33 14.33 -3.12
N SER A 89 30.23 13.79 -3.94
CA SER A 89 30.33 12.35 -4.22
C SER A 89 31.02 11.55 -3.11
N ASP A 90 31.95 12.19 -2.41
CA ASP A 90 32.68 11.70 -1.23
C ASP A 90 31.92 11.98 0.08
N ASP A 91 30.94 12.86 0.04
CA ASP A 91 30.18 13.29 1.22
C ASP A 91 28.88 12.52 1.47
N SER A 92 28.54 11.56 0.61
CA SER A 92 27.28 10.81 0.72
C SER A 92 27.06 10.13 2.08
N TYR A 93 28.15 9.85 2.81
CA TYR A 93 28.13 9.30 4.16
C TYR A 93 29.03 10.08 5.15
N ASN A 94 29.37 11.34 4.83
CA ASN A 94 30.15 12.19 5.73
C ASN A 94 29.27 12.71 6.87
N ASP A 95 29.40 12.09 8.05
CA ASP A 95 28.63 12.45 9.24
C ASP A 95 29.45 13.26 10.27
N ASN A 96 30.55 13.88 9.86
CA ASN A 96 31.41 14.66 10.78
C ASN A 96 30.69 15.88 11.40
N THR A 97 29.60 16.32 10.77
CA THR A 97 28.76 17.45 11.20
C THR A 97 27.44 17.01 11.84
N GLY A 98 27.23 15.70 12.05
CA GLY A 98 26.01 15.15 12.66
C GLY A 98 24.75 15.29 11.79
N LEU A 99 24.91 15.38 10.47
CA LEU A 99 23.79 15.56 9.55
C LEU A 99 22.84 14.35 9.51
N PHE A 100 23.34 13.13 9.71
CA PHE A 100 22.46 11.95 9.79
C PHE A 100 21.53 12.04 11.01
N GLU A 101 22.05 12.44 12.16
CA GLU A 101 21.23 12.62 13.37
C GLU A 101 20.19 13.75 13.19
N ARG A 102 20.58 14.87 12.58
CA ARG A 102 19.65 15.96 12.28
C ARG A 102 18.55 15.54 11.31
N ALA A 103 18.90 14.84 10.23
CA ALA A 103 17.94 14.31 9.27
C ALA A 103 17.02 13.26 9.93
N ALA A 104 17.56 12.39 10.79
CA ALA A 104 16.80 11.42 11.55
C ALA A 104 15.85 12.06 12.57
N ALA A 105 16.23 13.18 13.21
CA ALA A 105 15.34 13.93 14.10
C ALA A 105 14.10 14.44 13.35
N VAL A 106 14.26 14.90 12.10
CA VAL A 106 13.13 15.24 11.21
C VAL A 106 12.28 14.01 10.94
N ALA A 107 12.88 12.87 10.60
CA ALA A 107 12.15 11.63 10.36
C ALA A 107 11.33 11.18 11.58
N LYS A 108 11.93 11.25 12.77
CA LYS A 108 11.29 10.94 14.05
C LYS A 108 10.11 11.85 14.34
N SER A 109 10.21 13.15 14.03
CA SER A 109 9.08 14.09 14.15
C SER A 109 7.90 13.75 13.24
N LEU A 110 8.13 13.01 12.15
CA LEU A 110 7.11 12.54 11.22
C LEU A 110 6.60 11.13 11.55
N GLY A 111 7.13 10.48 12.59
CA GLY A 111 6.71 9.16 13.05
C GLY A 111 7.49 7.98 12.48
N LEU A 112 8.68 8.22 11.92
CA LEU A 112 9.65 7.15 11.61
C LEU A 112 10.55 6.87 12.82
N ALA A 113 11.18 5.70 12.84
CA ALA A 113 12.28 5.39 13.74
C ALA A 113 13.60 5.31 12.96
N TRP A 114 14.72 5.33 13.70
CA TRP A 114 16.06 5.47 13.15
C TRP A 114 17.00 4.35 13.60
N GLY A 115 17.77 3.78 12.68
CA GLY A 115 18.77 2.75 12.96
C GLY A 115 19.99 3.27 13.73
N GLY A 116 20.19 4.59 13.75
CA GLY A 116 21.19 5.23 14.61
C GLY A 116 20.89 5.10 16.12
N ASP A 117 19.64 4.82 16.50
CA ASP A 117 19.24 4.59 17.90
C ASP A 117 19.50 3.14 18.38
N TRP A 118 19.97 2.23 17.51
CA TRP A 118 20.21 0.84 17.88
C TRP A 118 21.44 0.67 18.79
N SER A 119 21.45 -0.36 19.65
CA SER A 119 22.55 -0.59 20.59
C SER A 119 23.73 -1.37 20.01
N SER A 120 23.54 -2.07 18.89
CA SER A 120 24.58 -2.80 18.17
C SER A 120 24.23 -2.91 16.70
N LEU A 121 25.27 -2.87 15.86
CA LEU A 121 25.17 -2.59 14.42
C LEU A 121 24.38 -1.31 14.15
N VAL A 122 24.81 -0.21 14.77
CA VAL A 122 24.27 1.13 14.55
C VAL A 122 24.28 1.42 13.05
N ASP A 123 23.09 1.68 12.49
CA ASP A 123 22.89 1.91 11.06
C ASP A 123 22.30 3.30 10.83
N LYS A 124 23.19 4.30 10.71
CA LYS A 124 22.79 5.71 10.60
C LYS A 124 21.99 6.02 9.33
N PRO A 125 22.25 5.42 8.16
CA PRO A 125 21.39 5.57 6.99
C PRO A 125 19.95 5.07 7.15
N HIS A 126 19.66 4.19 8.11
CA HIS A 126 18.43 3.41 8.11
C HIS A 126 17.25 4.12 8.78
N LEU A 127 16.14 4.33 8.06
CA LEU A 127 14.87 4.85 8.57
C LEU A 127 13.73 3.86 8.31
N TYR A 128 12.83 3.69 9.29
CA TYR A 128 11.80 2.64 9.22
C TYR A 128 10.48 2.99 9.92
N LEU A 129 9.42 2.27 9.56
CA LEU A 129 8.14 2.28 10.27
C LEU A 129 8.26 1.51 11.60
N PRO A 130 8.01 2.15 12.76
CA PRO A 130 8.21 1.52 14.07
C PRO A 130 7.11 0.55 14.48
N ASP A 131 6.03 0.43 13.72
CA ASP A 131 4.79 -0.28 14.07
C ASP A 131 5.01 -1.78 14.40
N TRP A 132 6.12 -2.37 13.94
CA TRP A 132 6.48 -3.78 14.17
C TRP A 132 7.79 -3.96 14.95
N GLY A 133 8.28 -2.89 15.59
CA GLY A 133 9.52 -2.86 16.36
C GLY A 133 10.78 -2.68 15.51
N SER A 134 11.93 -2.60 16.18
CA SER A 134 13.26 -2.41 15.57
C SER A 134 13.80 -3.64 14.84
N THR A 135 13.06 -4.77 14.86
CA THR A 135 13.39 -5.99 14.12
C THR A 135 12.12 -6.55 13.48
N PRO A 136 12.21 -7.29 12.36
CA PRO A 136 11.03 -7.89 11.73
C PRO A 136 10.39 -9.06 12.50
N THR A 137 10.73 -9.28 13.76
CA THR A 137 10.26 -10.46 14.54
C THR A 137 8.74 -10.54 14.58
N GLN A 138 8.06 -9.42 14.84
CA GLN A 138 6.60 -9.37 14.88
C GLN A 138 5.98 -9.63 13.49
N LEU A 139 6.60 -9.10 12.42
CA LEU A 139 6.17 -9.33 11.04
C LEU A 139 6.26 -10.81 10.66
N ILE A 140 7.39 -11.46 10.97
CA ILE A 140 7.58 -12.90 10.75
C ILE A 140 6.51 -13.71 11.50
N GLN A 141 6.27 -13.40 12.77
CA GLN A 141 5.28 -14.12 13.59
C GLN A 141 3.84 -13.93 13.10
N THR A 142 3.52 -12.74 12.58
CA THR A 142 2.14 -12.38 12.18
C THR A 142 1.81 -12.85 10.77
N TYR A 143 2.72 -12.65 9.81
CA TYR A 143 2.43 -12.84 8.38
C TYR A 143 3.20 -14.01 7.75
N GLY A 144 4.25 -14.51 8.40
CA GLY A 144 5.08 -15.60 7.89
C GLY A 144 6.05 -15.19 6.77
N SER A 145 5.59 -14.40 5.79
CA SER A 145 6.41 -13.92 4.67
C SER A 145 6.15 -12.44 4.31
N PRO A 146 7.13 -11.77 3.68
CA PRO A 146 6.94 -10.41 3.19
C PRO A 146 5.79 -10.28 2.17
N GLU A 147 5.60 -11.26 1.29
CA GLU A 147 4.53 -11.24 0.28
C GLU A 147 3.14 -11.27 0.93
N ALA A 148 2.98 -12.07 1.99
CA ALA A 148 1.73 -12.11 2.76
C ALA A 148 1.45 -10.75 3.43
N PHE A 149 2.49 -10.10 3.96
CA PHE A 149 2.37 -8.77 4.53
C PHE A 149 2.05 -7.70 3.48
N MET A 150 2.74 -7.69 2.34
CA MET A 150 2.49 -6.72 1.26
C MET A 150 1.07 -6.81 0.70
N ARG A 151 0.47 -8.01 0.72
CA ARG A 151 -0.94 -8.20 0.35
C ARG A 151 -1.91 -7.43 1.25
N THR A 152 -1.51 -7.10 2.48
CA THR A 152 -2.31 -6.28 3.40
C THR A 152 -2.26 -4.78 3.07
N TRP A 153 -1.29 -4.34 2.26
CA TRP A 153 -1.17 -2.93 1.86
C TRP A 153 -2.14 -2.57 0.73
N ALA A 154 -2.63 -3.57 0.01
CA ALA A 154 -3.65 -3.37 -0.99
C ALA A 154 -4.89 -2.77 -0.29
N PRO A 155 -5.48 -1.69 -0.84
CA PRO A 155 -6.73 -1.16 -0.30
C PRO A 155 -7.77 -2.29 -0.20
N ALA A 156 -8.57 -2.30 0.86
CA ALA A 156 -9.52 -3.40 1.09
C ALA A 156 -10.37 -3.68 -0.17
N VAL A 157 -10.37 -4.94 -0.61
CA VAL A 157 -11.35 -5.44 -1.59
C VAL A 157 -12.70 -5.41 -0.91
N GLY A 158 -13.73 -4.97 -1.62
CA GLY A 158 -15.08 -4.90 -1.07
C GLY A 158 -15.74 -3.54 -1.24
N TRP A 159 -16.80 -3.35 -0.46
CA TRP A 159 -17.60 -2.13 -0.43
C TRP A 159 -16.83 -0.96 0.18
N VAL A 160 -16.77 0.15 -0.55
CA VAL A 160 -16.19 1.42 -0.11
C VAL A 160 -17.28 2.47 -0.06
N ARG A 161 -17.46 3.09 1.11
CA ARG A 161 -18.42 4.18 1.31
C ARG A 161 -17.73 5.54 1.19
N THR A 162 -18.36 6.45 0.46
CA THR A 162 -17.94 7.86 0.35
C THR A 162 -19.10 8.78 0.75
N GLY A 163 -18.91 10.11 0.63
CA GLY A 163 -20.00 11.07 0.77
C GLY A 163 -21.02 11.05 -0.37
N ILE A 164 -20.72 10.38 -1.48
CA ILE A 164 -21.60 10.25 -2.66
C ILE A 164 -22.43 8.97 -2.58
N GLY A 165 -21.82 7.88 -2.13
CA GLY A 165 -22.46 6.56 -2.05
C GLY A 165 -21.45 5.44 -1.90
N TYR A 166 -21.89 4.22 -2.17
CA TYR A 166 -21.07 3.02 -2.15
C TYR A 166 -20.54 2.69 -3.55
N TRP A 167 -19.30 2.24 -3.63
CA TRP A 167 -18.73 1.59 -4.83
C TRP A 167 -17.98 0.32 -4.41
N TYR A 168 -17.68 -0.57 -5.35
CA TYR A 168 -17.03 -1.85 -5.03
C TYR A 168 -15.62 -1.94 -5.62
N ARG A 169 -14.61 -2.17 -4.78
CA ARG A 169 -13.22 -2.37 -5.23
C ARG A 169 -12.92 -3.84 -5.44
N ARG A 170 -12.48 -4.19 -6.66
CA ARG A 170 -12.01 -5.54 -7.01
C ARG A 170 -10.55 -5.76 -6.56
N THR A 171 -10.12 -7.02 -6.59
CA THR A 171 -8.77 -7.44 -6.20
C THR A 171 -7.65 -6.78 -7.00
N ASP A 172 -7.88 -6.55 -8.29
CA ASP A 172 -6.94 -5.86 -9.19
C ASP A 172 -6.97 -4.31 -9.04
N GLY A 173 -7.82 -3.80 -8.14
CA GLY A 173 -8.02 -2.37 -7.90
C GLY A 173 -8.99 -1.68 -8.86
N SER A 174 -9.53 -2.38 -9.85
CA SER A 174 -10.63 -1.88 -10.68
C SER A 174 -11.96 -1.87 -9.90
N TYR A 175 -12.99 -1.28 -10.50
CA TYR A 175 -14.35 -1.22 -9.94
C TYR A 175 -15.39 -1.34 -11.06
N PRO A 176 -16.58 -1.90 -10.77
CA PRO A 176 -17.67 -1.92 -11.74
C PRO A 176 -18.21 -0.49 -11.93
N ALA A 177 -18.36 -0.10 -13.19
CA ALA A 177 -19.05 1.13 -13.61
C ALA A 177 -19.93 0.83 -14.82
N ASN A 178 -21.12 1.44 -14.85
CA ASN A 178 -22.15 1.26 -15.86
C ASN A 178 -22.47 -0.22 -16.18
N GLN A 179 -22.64 -1.05 -15.15
CA GLN A 179 -22.81 -2.48 -15.36
C GLN A 179 -23.48 -3.17 -14.17
N TRP A 180 -24.04 -4.34 -14.45
CA TRP A 180 -24.44 -5.31 -13.44
C TRP A 180 -23.21 -6.06 -12.90
N CYS A 181 -23.19 -6.36 -11.61
CA CYS A 181 -22.16 -7.18 -10.98
C CYS A 181 -22.76 -8.06 -9.88
N VAL A 182 -22.37 -9.33 -9.84
CA VAL A 182 -22.67 -10.23 -8.70
C VAL A 182 -21.62 -10.03 -7.62
N ILE A 183 -22.06 -9.74 -6.39
CA ILE A 183 -21.19 -9.59 -5.22
C ILE A 183 -21.86 -10.37 -4.07
N ASN A 184 -21.11 -11.31 -3.46
CA ASN A 184 -21.63 -12.17 -2.39
C ASN A 184 -22.99 -12.80 -2.73
N HIS A 185 -23.11 -13.43 -3.90
CA HIS A 185 -24.34 -14.07 -4.39
C HIS A 185 -25.50 -13.12 -4.74
N HIS A 186 -25.34 -11.80 -4.74
CA HIS A 186 -26.45 -10.89 -5.06
C HIS A 186 -26.09 -9.98 -6.24
N TRP A 187 -27.08 -9.65 -7.07
CA TRP A 187 -26.92 -8.71 -8.17
C TRP A 187 -26.97 -7.26 -7.67
N TYR A 188 -26.04 -6.44 -8.16
CA TYR A 188 -25.99 -5.00 -7.96
C TYR A 188 -25.84 -4.30 -9.30
N LEU A 189 -26.48 -3.14 -9.45
CA LEU A 189 -26.30 -2.26 -10.60
C LEU A 189 -25.43 -1.07 -10.20
N PHE A 190 -24.44 -0.74 -11.03
CA PHE A 190 -23.57 0.41 -10.86
C PHE A 190 -23.84 1.45 -11.94
N ASN A 191 -23.96 2.71 -11.53
CA ASN A 191 -24.14 3.84 -12.43
C ASN A 191 -22.86 4.12 -13.26
N PRO A 192 -22.90 5.05 -14.23
CA PRO A 192 -21.73 5.36 -15.07
C PRO A 192 -20.46 5.79 -14.33
N ASP A 193 -20.61 6.37 -13.13
CA ASP A 193 -19.50 6.81 -12.29
C ASP A 193 -18.97 5.70 -11.35
N GLY A 194 -19.58 4.51 -11.37
CA GLY A 194 -19.17 3.37 -10.56
C GLY A 194 -19.76 3.33 -9.14
N TYR A 195 -20.78 4.15 -8.86
CA TYR A 195 -21.53 4.06 -7.61
C TYR A 195 -22.70 3.09 -7.75
N MET A 196 -22.91 2.30 -6.71
CA MET A 196 -24.03 1.38 -6.56
C MET A 196 -25.36 2.14 -6.57
N CYS A 197 -26.31 1.66 -7.35
CA CYS A 197 -27.67 2.18 -7.43
C CYS A 197 -28.53 1.70 -6.27
N THR A 198 -29.50 2.52 -5.84
CA THR A 198 -30.52 2.18 -4.84
C THR A 198 -31.86 2.75 -5.29
N GLY A 199 -32.96 2.04 -5.06
CA GLY A 199 -34.29 2.41 -5.54
C GLY A 199 -34.52 1.98 -6.99
N TRP A 200 -35.37 2.70 -7.70
CA TRP A 200 -35.75 2.38 -9.08
C TRP A 200 -34.75 2.94 -10.09
N HIS A 201 -34.21 2.07 -10.94
CA HIS A 201 -33.31 2.43 -12.04
C HIS A 201 -33.68 1.67 -13.31
N ARG A 202 -33.30 2.22 -14.47
CA ARG A 202 -33.48 1.58 -15.78
C ARG A 202 -32.19 0.98 -16.31
N TRP A 203 -32.32 -0.12 -17.04
CA TRP A 203 -31.23 -0.73 -17.78
C TRP A 203 -31.71 -1.15 -19.18
N ASP A 204 -31.04 -0.65 -20.23
CA ASP A 204 -31.37 -0.95 -21.63
C ASP A 204 -30.51 -2.07 -22.25
N GLY A 205 -29.69 -2.74 -21.44
CA GLY A 205 -28.68 -3.68 -21.89
C GLY A 205 -27.28 -3.06 -22.08
N ARG A 206 -27.14 -1.75 -21.95
CA ARG A 206 -25.89 -1.02 -22.20
C ARG A 206 -25.59 0.05 -21.17
N VAL A 207 -26.58 0.82 -20.74
CA VAL A 207 -26.42 2.00 -19.89
C VAL A 207 -27.45 1.98 -18.76
N CYS A 208 -26.99 2.33 -17.56
CA CYS A 208 -27.85 2.61 -16.41
C CYS A 208 -28.47 4.01 -16.57
N ASP A 209 -29.80 4.09 -16.44
CA ASP A 209 -30.62 5.29 -16.64
C ASP A 209 -30.31 6.02 -17.95
N PRO A 210 -30.56 5.40 -19.11
CA PRO A 210 -30.33 6.03 -20.40
C PRO A 210 -31.20 7.28 -20.55
N ALA A 211 -30.61 8.33 -21.15
CA ALA A 211 -31.24 9.66 -21.23
C ALA A 211 -32.53 9.69 -22.08
N ASP A 212 -32.71 8.73 -22.99
CA ASP A 212 -33.92 8.57 -23.80
C ASP A 212 -35.05 7.85 -23.05
N GLY A 213 -34.79 7.37 -21.82
CA GLY A 213 -35.73 6.66 -20.99
C GLY A 213 -36.02 5.22 -21.45
N ALA A 214 -35.17 4.64 -22.31
CA ALA A 214 -35.25 3.24 -22.71
C ALA A 214 -34.94 2.27 -21.57
N GLY A 215 -35.19 0.99 -21.82
CA GLY A 215 -34.83 -0.10 -20.90
C GLY A 215 -35.90 -0.44 -19.86
N ASP A 216 -35.64 -1.57 -19.20
CA ASP A 216 -36.50 -2.18 -18.20
C ASP A 216 -36.22 -1.61 -16.80
N TRP A 217 -37.24 -1.62 -15.94
CA TRP A 217 -37.14 -1.16 -14.57
C TRP A 217 -36.65 -2.26 -13.63
N TYR A 218 -35.69 -1.89 -12.78
CA TYR A 218 -35.18 -2.72 -11.71
C TYR A 218 -35.28 -1.96 -10.40
N PHE A 219 -35.65 -2.67 -9.33
CA PHE A 219 -35.63 -2.12 -7.98
C PHE A 219 -34.42 -2.68 -7.24
N LEU A 220 -33.57 -1.76 -6.77
CA LEU A 220 -32.39 -2.04 -5.97
C LEU A 220 -32.74 -1.66 -4.52
N ASP A 221 -32.45 -2.53 -3.55
CA ASP A 221 -32.85 -2.30 -2.16
C ASP A 221 -32.36 -0.93 -1.67
N ASN A 222 -33.23 -0.16 -1.03
CA ASN A 222 -32.92 1.19 -0.54
C ASN A 222 -33.01 1.29 0.98
N THR A 223 -32.90 0.16 1.68
CA THR A 223 -32.84 0.13 3.14
C THR A 223 -31.50 0.73 3.57
N LEU A 224 -31.52 1.99 4.01
CA LEU A 224 -30.31 2.71 4.37
C LEU A 224 -29.50 1.99 5.45
N ASN A 225 -28.25 1.67 5.15
CA ASN A 225 -27.34 0.84 5.94
C ASN A 225 -27.85 -0.59 6.22
N GLY A 226 -28.78 -1.08 5.41
CA GLY A 226 -29.23 -2.47 5.45
C GLY A 226 -28.12 -3.44 5.00
N PRO A 227 -28.16 -4.71 5.43
CA PRO A 227 -27.13 -5.69 5.07
C PRO A 227 -27.06 -6.01 3.56
N LEU A 228 -28.12 -5.68 2.81
CA LEU A 228 -28.25 -5.90 1.36
C LEU A 228 -28.68 -4.62 0.64
N GLU A 229 -28.35 -3.44 1.18
CA GLU A 229 -28.59 -2.16 0.49
C GLU A 229 -28.00 -2.21 -0.93
N GLY A 230 -28.82 -1.89 -1.94
CA GLY A 230 -28.49 -1.92 -3.36
C GLY A 230 -28.67 -3.27 -4.05
N ALA A 231 -28.97 -4.35 -3.33
CA ALA A 231 -29.20 -5.65 -3.94
C ALA A 231 -30.49 -5.63 -4.78
N CYS A 232 -30.44 -6.21 -5.98
CA CYS A 232 -31.55 -6.21 -6.91
C CYS A 232 -32.67 -7.12 -6.41
N TRP A 233 -33.90 -6.63 -6.47
CA TRP A 233 -35.09 -7.45 -6.30
C TRP A 233 -35.46 -8.11 -7.64
N HIS A 234 -36.05 -9.30 -7.57
CA HIS A 234 -36.65 -9.96 -8.73
C HIS A 234 -38.00 -10.59 -8.38
N THR A 235 -38.77 -10.83 -9.43
CA THR A 235 -40.06 -11.51 -9.34
C THR A 235 -39.85 -13.01 -9.51
N ARG A 236 -40.37 -13.81 -8.57
CA ARG A 236 -40.45 -15.27 -8.70
C ARG A 236 -41.57 -15.70 -9.64
N ASP A 237 -41.56 -16.97 -10.03
CA ASP A 237 -42.60 -17.60 -10.86
C ASP A 237 -44.03 -17.43 -10.30
N ASN A 238 -44.17 -17.30 -8.98
CA ASN A 238 -45.45 -17.08 -8.31
C ASN A 238 -45.85 -15.60 -8.16
N GLY A 239 -45.08 -14.67 -8.74
CA GLY A 239 -45.32 -13.22 -8.68
C GLY A 239 -44.83 -12.53 -7.41
N ALA A 240 -44.34 -13.26 -6.41
CA ALA A 240 -43.76 -12.67 -5.21
C ALA A 240 -42.40 -12.02 -5.52
N GLN A 241 -42.05 -10.98 -4.76
CA GLN A 241 -40.77 -10.29 -4.86
C GLN A 241 -39.80 -10.80 -3.79
N GLU A 242 -38.54 -10.97 -4.15
CA GLU A 242 -37.44 -11.24 -3.22
C GLU A 242 -36.13 -10.62 -3.73
N ILE A 243 -35.13 -10.51 -2.85
CA ILE A 243 -33.79 -10.11 -3.27
C ILE A 243 -33.20 -11.25 -4.12
N TRP A 244 -32.63 -10.88 -5.25
CA TRP A 244 -32.08 -11.81 -6.23
C TRP A 244 -30.74 -12.36 -5.76
N GLU A 245 -30.82 -13.56 -5.19
CA GLU A 245 -29.68 -14.40 -4.88
C GLU A 245 -29.37 -15.35 -6.05
N VAL A 246 -28.09 -15.51 -6.39
CA VAL A 246 -27.62 -16.41 -7.43
C VAL A 246 -26.74 -17.51 -6.84
N ASP A 247 -27.06 -18.75 -7.21
CA ASP A 247 -26.18 -19.87 -6.93
C ASP A 247 -25.03 -19.87 -7.94
N LEU A 248 -23.78 -19.84 -7.46
CA LEU A 248 -22.59 -19.74 -8.32
C LEU A 248 -22.30 -21.05 -9.08
N ALA A 249 -23.12 -22.09 -8.90
CA ALA A 249 -22.99 -23.38 -9.58
C ALA A 249 -23.38 -23.34 -11.08
N ASP A 250 -24.16 -22.34 -11.51
CA ASP A 250 -24.74 -22.30 -12.86
C ASP A 250 -24.05 -21.33 -13.85
N GLN A 251 -22.83 -20.87 -13.55
CA GLN A 251 -21.98 -20.13 -14.50
C GLN A 251 -20.76 -20.98 -14.90
N ILE A 252 -20.97 -21.94 -15.82
CA ILE A 252 -19.93 -22.65 -16.58
C ILE A 252 -19.85 -22.06 -17.99
#